data_AF-A0AAD9IA87-F1
#
_entry.id   AF-A0AAD9IA87-F1
#
_cell.length_a   1.000
_cell.length_b   1.000
_cell.length_c   1.000
_cell.angle_alpha   90.00
_cell.angle_beta   90.00
_cell.angle_gamma   90.00
#
_symmetry.space_group_name_H-M   'P 1'
#
loop_
_entity.id
_entity.type
_entity.pdbx_description
1 polymer ?
#
loop_
_entity_poly.entity_id
_entity_poly.type
_entity_poly.pdbx_seq_one_letter_code
_entity_poly.pdbx_strand_id
1 'polypeptide(L)'
;MAPKNKIILDTDPGVDDVLALLLALSASPEELELAMISVTYGNVSLQSCLRNVVALFHVLEKEMSWRKTAGKKVYAALGAHKPIVAVGAEHPLENEDLMADHFHGADGLHGVHEEHPHLTPADTWRDVFKDCPTGAAGTSELPTFFNYFSPSRTVAHREILRMLREEPADTITIVAIGPLTNLALAASEDPETFLRVKEVVVMGGAVNVAGNITPCAEFNCYADAVAAARVFALTSPTPASTMPPVPMHMTSLPAYPAGLSRQLKLSLFPLDITTPHELRRFYYTQEMKTLKETGSPLAQWTDTFLSRTFDKIDSMLGDGRRSRSQRMLGLKPRVSGRGGCIS
;
A
#
# COMPACT_ATOMS: atom_id res chain seq x y z
N MET A 1 24.01 2.14 -14.44
CA MET A 1 22.96 2.14 -15.49
C MET A 1 21.68 2.62 -14.84
N ALA A 2 20.77 3.26 -15.57
CA ALA A 2 19.45 3.58 -15.02
C ALA A 2 18.72 2.26 -14.64
N PRO A 3 17.91 2.26 -13.56
CA PRO A 3 17.14 1.10 -13.15
C PRO A 3 16.25 0.62 -14.29
N LYS A 4 16.08 -0.70 -14.41
CA LYS A 4 15.19 -1.27 -15.44
C LYS A 4 13.72 -0.90 -15.22
N ASN A 5 13.32 -0.72 -13.96
CA ASN A 5 11.93 -0.42 -13.60
C ASN A 5 11.90 0.75 -12.61
N LYS A 6 11.27 1.86 -13.01
CA LYS A 6 10.92 2.97 -12.11
C LYS A 6 9.45 2.83 -11.73
N ILE A 7 9.14 2.81 -10.43
CA ILE A 7 7.80 2.59 -9.93
C ILE A 7 7.30 3.69 -8.98
N ILE A 8 6.00 3.93 -9.03
CA ILE A 8 5.24 4.57 -7.96
C ILE A 8 4.46 3.46 -7.26
N LEU A 9 4.53 3.38 -5.94
CA LEU A 9 3.77 2.42 -5.14
C LEU A 9 2.66 3.17 -4.39
N ASP A 10 1.40 2.90 -4.73
CA ASP A 10 0.21 3.48 -4.09
C ASP A 10 -0.39 2.48 -3.10
N THR A 11 -0.47 2.83 -1.83
CA THR A 11 -0.63 1.87 -0.71
C THR A 11 -1.35 2.46 0.50
N ASP A 12 -1.98 1.59 1.29
CA ASP A 12 -2.57 1.83 2.60
C ASP A 12 -1.85 0.99 3.69
N PRO A 13 -0.62 1.36 4.09
CA PRO A 13 0.37 0.45 4.68
C PRO A 13 -0.08 -0.43 5.85
N GLY A 14 -0.68 -1.57 5.53
CA GLY A 14 -0.91 -2.70 6.41
C GLY A 14 0.27 -3.67 6.41
N VAL A 15 0.04 -4.85 7.00
CA VAL A 15 1.06 -5.89 7.13
C VAL A 15 1.68 -6.29 5.80
N ASP A 16 0.86 -6.58 4.80
CA ASP A 16 1.27 -7.02 3.47
C ASP A 16 1.85 -5.89 2.61
N ASP A 17 1.31 -4.67 2.72
CA ASP A 17 1.90 -3.48 2.11
C ASP A 17 3.32 -3.18 2.61
N VAL A 18 3.53 -3.29 3.93
CA VAL A 18 4.85 -3.10 4.53
C VAL A 18 5.82 -4.16 3.98
N LEU A 19 5.37 -5.40 3.76
CA LEU A 19 6.19 -6.43 3.11
C LEU A 19 6.49 -6.09 1.64
N ALA A 20 5.52 -5.56 0.90
CA ALA A 20 5.73 -5.14 -0.48
C ALA A 20 6.73 -3.96 -0.57
N LEU A 21 6.62 -2.99 0.33
CA LEU A 21 7.57 -1.88 0.47
C LEU A 21 8.96 -2.38 0.85
N LEU A 22 9.08 -3.29 1.81
CA LEU A 22 10.36 -3.91 2.19
C LEU A 22 10.98 -4.68 1.02
N LEU A 23 10.18 -5.42 0.25
CA LEU A 23 10.63 -6.13 -0.93
C LEU A 23 11.17 -5.14 -1.98
N ALA A 24 10.41 -4.09 -2.29
CA ALA A 24 10.83 -3.05 -3.23
C ALA A 24 12.12 -2.35 -2.79
N LEU A 25 12.24 -1.98 -1.51
CA LEU A 25 13.41 -1.32 -0.94
C LEU A 25 14.63 -2.25 -0.80
N SER A 26 14.41 -3.57 -0.81
CA SER A 26 15.48 -4.58 -0.79
C SER A 26 16.09 -4.88 -2.16
N ALA A 27 15.42 -4.47 -3.24
CA ALA A 27 15.85 -4.71 -4.61
C ALA A 27 17.22 -4.09 -4.91
N SER A 28 17.86 -4.53 -5.99
CA SER A 28 19.08 -3.89 -6.47
C SER A 28 18.76 -2.55 -7.16
N PRO A 29 19.60 -1.50 -7.02
CA PRO A 29 19.39 -0.23 -7.73
C PRO A 29 19.33 -0.36 -9.25
N GLU A 30 19.89 -1.43 -9.83
CA GLU A 30 19.84 -1.71 -11.27
C GLU A 30 18.50 -2.33 -11.70
N GLU A 31 17.78 -2.96 -10.78
CA GLU A 31 16.52 -3.67 -11.04
C GLU A 31 15.30 -2.78 -10.85
N LEU A 32 15.26 -2.02 -9.74
CA LEU A 32 14.08 -1.27 -9.32
C LEU A 32 14.48 0.07 -8.68
N GLU A 33 13.77 1.12 -9.06
CA GLU A 33 13.72 2.40 -8.37
C GLU A 33 12.29 2.63 -7.88
N LEU A 34 12.11 2.63 -6.56
CA LEU A 34 10.91 3.12 -5.92
C LEU A 34 11.00 4.65 -5.88
N ALA A 35 10.40 5.30 -6.88
CA ALA A 35 10.51 6.75 -7.04
C ALA A 35 9.54 7.50 -6.13
N MET A 36 8.37 6.91 -5.84
CA MET A 36 7.38 7.50 -4.97
C MET A 36 6.56 6.44 -4.23
N ILE A 37 6.22 6.75 -2.98
CA ILE A 37 5.21 6.08 -2.16
C ILE A 37 4.03 7.06 -2.04
N SER A 38 2.91 6.68 -2.65
CA SER A 38 1.64 7.38 -2.54
C SER A 38 0.83 6.70 -1.43
N VAL A 39 0.46 7.45 -0.40
CA VAL A 39 -0.23 6.89 0.78
C VAL A 39 -1.72 7.22 0.72
N THR A 40 -2.57 6.22 0.90
CA THR A 40 -4.03 6.38 1.00
C THR A 40 -4.56 5.71 2.27
N TYR A 41 -5.84 5.97 2.58
CA TYR A 41 -6.60 5.20 3.57
C TYR A 41 -6.89 3.77 3.06
N GLY A 42 -7.29 2.87 3.96
CA GLY A 42 -7.78 1.54 3.58
C GLY A 42 -7.96 0.65 4.80
N ASN A 43 -7.03 -0.29 5.03
CA ASN A 43 -7.04 -1.17 6.20
C ASN A 43 -7.15 -0.38 7.52
N VAL A 44 -6.51 0.79 7.59
CA VAL A 44 -6.61 1.77 8.67
C VAL A 44 -6.70 3.20 8.13
N SER A 45 -6.91 4.16 9.03
CA SER A 45 -6.96 5.59 8.68
C SER A 45 -5.68 6.06 7.97
N LEU A 46 -5.79 7.08 7.11
CA LEU A 46 -4.64 7.66 6.42
C LEU A 46 -3.52 8.09 7.38
N GLN A 47 -3.88 8.60 8.57
CA GLN A 47 -2.89 9.01 9.56
C GLN A 47 -2.10 7.83 10.14
N SER A 48 -2.76 6.68 10.33
CA SER A 48 -2.10 5.43 10.73
C SER A 48 -1.24 4.89 9.60
N CYS A 49 -1.76 4.85 8.37
CA CYS A 49 -1.03 4.49 7.15
C CYS A 49 0.27 5.30 7.01
N LEU A 50 0.20 6.63 7.15
CA LEU A 50 1.36 7.51 7.07
C LEU A 50 2.36 7.25 8.22
N ARG A 51 1.87 7.03 9.44
CA ARG A 51 2.73 6.66 10.58
C ARG A 51 3.48 5.36 10.30
N ASN A 52 2.84 4.38 9.66
CA ASN A 52 3.45 3.11 9.30
C ASN A 52 4.60 3.29 8.28
N VAL A 53 4.43 4.16 7.27
CA VAL A 53 5.53 4.52 6.34
C VAL A 53 6.70 5.18 7.08
N VAL A 54 6.43 6.16 7.95
CA VAL A 54 7.50 6.85 8.68
C VAL A 54 8.21 5.88 9.64
N ALA A 55 7.45 5.00 10.30
CA ALA A 55 8.01 3.96 11.16
C ALA A 55 8.87 2.97 10.38
N LEU A 56 8.47 2.56 9.18
CA LEU A 56 9.28 1.73 8.29
C LEU A 56 10.65 2.37 8.03
N PHE A 57 10.73 3.65 7.64
CA PHE A 57 12.02 4.31 7.40
C PHE A 57 12.84 4.51 8.68
N HIS A 58 12.20 4.80 9.82
CA HIS A 58 12.85 4.87 11.12
C HIS A 58 13.47 3.53 11.54
N VAL A 59 12.76 2.42 11.31
CA VAL A 59 13.27 1.07 11.58
C VAL A 59 14.39 0.69 10.60
N LEU A 60 14.23 1.02 9.32
CA LEU A 60 15.25 0.75 8.31
C LEU A 60 16.55 1.49 8.57
N GLU A 61 16.50 2.72 9.07
CA GLU A 61 17.70 3.42 9.52
C GLU A 61 18.46 2.63 10.59
N LYS A 62 17.75 2.19 11.63
CA LYS A 62 18.33 1.42 12.74
C LYS A 62 18.87 0.08 12.24
N GLU A 63 18.14 -0.59 11.37
CA GLU A 63 18.55 -1.83 10.72
C GLU A 63 19.82 -1.64 9.89
N MET A 64 19.93 -0.54 9.13
CA MET A 64 21.12 -0.23 8.33
C MET A 64 22.34 0.05 9.21
N SER A 65 22.15 0.72 10.35
CA SER A 65 23.20 0.94 11.35
C SER A 65 23.66 -0.39 11.95
N TRP A 66 22.73 -1.23 12.41
CA TRP A 66 23.02 -2.55 12.95
C TRP A 66 23.71 -3.48 11.93
N ARG A 67 23.27 -3.48 10.67
CA ARG A 67 23.90 -4.28 9.60
C ARG A 67 25.36 -3.91 9.39
N LYS A 68 25.68 -2.61 9.40
CA LYS A 68 27.06 -2.13 9.26
C LYS A 68 27.94 -2.63 10.41
N THR A 69 27.47 -2.52 11.65
CA THR A 69 28.24 -2.98 12.82
C THR A 69 28.35 -4.50 12.91
N ALA A 70 27.32 -5.22 12.44
CA ALA A 70 27.29 -6.68 12.38
C ALA A 70 27.99 -7.29 11.13
N GLY A 71 28.58 -6.47 10.26
CA GLY A 71 29.23 -6.94 9.03
C GLY A 71 28.28 -7.59 8.01
N LYS A 72 26.98 -7.24 8.05
CA LYS A 72 25.94 -7.74 7.15
C LYS A 72 25.74 -6.82 5.95
N LYS A 73 25.24 -7.39 4.85
CA LYS A 73 24.90 -6.64 3.63
C LYS A 73 23.80 -5.61 3.92
N VAL A 74 24.04 -4.37 3.49
CA VAL A 74 23.10 -3.24 3.54
C VAL A 74 22.19 -3.21 2.31
N TYR A 75 21.03 -2.55 2.43
CA TYR A 75 20.08 -2.39 1.32
C TYR A 75 20.54 -1.26 0.40
N ALA A 76 21.15 -1.63 -0.73
CA ALA A 76 21.77 -0.66 -1.63
C ALA A 76 20.75 0.29 -2.27
N ALA A 77 19.55 -0.18 -2.62
CA ALA A 77 18.50 0.66 -3.20
C ALA A 77 18.05 1.79 -2.25
N LEU A 78 17.90 1.50 -0.96
CA LEU A 78 17.51 2.47 0.05
C LEU A 78 18.48 3.67 0.14
N GLY A 79 19.76 3.47 -0.18
CA GLY A 79 20.76 4.54 -0.22
C GLY A 79 20.98 5.17 -1.60
N ALA A 80 20.47 4.54 -2.66
CA ALA A 80 20.71 4.98 -4.04
C ALA A 80 19.64 5.98 -4.52
N HIS A 81 18.38 5.74 -4.18
CA HIS A 81 17.26 6.57 -4.60
C HIS A 81 16.36 6.84 -3.40
N LYS A 82 15.98 8.11 -3.23
CA LYS A 82 15.18 8.57 -2.11
C LYS A 82 13.74 8.73 -2.58
N PRO A 83 12.82 7.80 -2.26
CA PRO A 83 11.43 7.91 -2.68
C PRO A 83 10.80 9.19 -2.15
N ILE A 84 9.94 9.80 -2.97
CA ILE A 84 8.99 10.81 -2.49
C ILE A 84 7.89 10.10 -1.69
N VAL A 85 7.52 10.60 -0.53
CA VAL A 85 6.33 10.14 0.21
C VAL A 85 5.28 11.23 0.09
N ALA A 86 4.15 10.94 -0.56
CA ALA A 86 3.06 11.89 -0.73
C ALA A 86 1.78 11.38 -0.08
N VAL A 87 1.06 12.29 0.59
CA VAL A 87 -0.16 11.99 1.33
C VAL A 87 -1.36 12.18 0.42
N GLY A 88 -2.21 11.15 0.31
CA GLY A 88 -3.32 11.07 -0.63
C GLY A 88 -4.68 11.29 0.02
N ALA A 89 -5.69 10.60 -0.51
CA ALA A 89 -7.06 10.66 -0.03
C ALA A 89 -7.21 10.12 1.39
N GLU A 90 -8.06 10.77 2.19
CA GLU A 90 -8.44 10.33 3.55
C GLU A 90 -9.65 9.39 3.56
N HIS A 91 -10.48 9.45 2.51
CA HIS A 91 -11.79 8.80 2.42
C HIS A 91 -12.08 8.34 0.98
N PRO A 92 -12.99 7.36 0.79
CA PRO A 92 -13.48 6.96 -0.53
C PRO A 92 -14.20 8.09 -1.27
N LEU A 93 -14.32 7.96 -2.60
CA LEU A 93 -14.99 8.96 -3.42
C LEU A 93 -16.47 9.16 -3.08
N GLU A 94 -17.20 8.08 -2.76
CA GLU A 94 -18.67 8.12 -2.63
C GLU A 94 -19.25 7.20 -1.52
N ASN A 95 -18.43 6.35 -0.89
CA ASN A 95 -18.91 5.34 0.09
C ASN A 95 -18.65 5.76 1.54
N GLU A 96 -19.21 5.01 2.50
CA GLU A 96 -18.82 5.11 3.91
C GLU A 96 -17.41 4.54 4.13
N ASP A 97 -16.68 5.10 5.10
CA ASP A 97 -15.36 4.60 5.49
C ASP A 97 -15.43 3.14 5.95
N LEU A 98 -14.67 2.28 5.29
CA LEU A 98 -14.52 0.87 5.65
C LEU A 98 -13.10 0.64 6.15
N MET A 99 -12.96 0.28 7.42
CA MET A 99 -11.69 -0.04 8.06
C MET A 99 -11.60 -1.56 8.29
N ALA A 100 -10.41 -2.14 8.15
CA ALA A 100 -10.14 -3.57 8.39
C ALA A 100 -9.25 -3.81 9.62
N ASP A 101 -9.33 -2.91 10.60
CA ASP A 101 -8.61 -2.93 11.89
C ASP A 101 -8.76 -4.26 12.64
N HIS A 102 -9.89 -4.96 12.51
CA HIS A 102 -10.10 -6.28 13.09
C HIS A 102 -9.15 -7.37 12.57
N PHE A 103 -8.59 -7.22 11.35
CA PHE A 103 -7.62 -8.16 10.80
C PHE A 103 -6.19 -7.70 11.00
N HIS A 104 -5.91 -6.41 10.80
CA HIS A 104 -4.55 -5.87 10.82
C HIS A 104 -4.17 -5.20 12.16
N GLY A 105 -5.07 -5.14 13.14
CA GLY A 105 -4.91 -4.39 14.38
C GLY A 105 -5.31 -2.92 14.26
N ALA A 106 -5.47 -2.23 15.39
CA ALA A 106 -5.96 -0.83 15.44
C ALA A 106 -5.05 0.18 14.72
N ASP A 107 -3.75 -0.12 14.61
CA ASP A 107 -2.76 0.67 13.88
C ASP A 107 -2.39 0.10 12.50
N GLY A 108 -3.00 -1.02 12.09
CA GLY A 108 -2.73 -1.71 10.83
C GLY A 108 -1.49 -2.62 10.88
N LEU A 109 -0.78 -2.64 12.01
CA LEU A 109 0.40 -3.46 12.27
C LEU A 109 0.33 -4.12 13.66
N HIS A 110 -0.86 -4.55 14.06
CA HIS A 110 -1.12 -5.29 15.28
C HIS A 110 -0.55 -4.66 16.56
N GLY A 111 -0.59 -3.34 16.72
CA GLY A 111 -0.16 -2.63 17.93
C GLY A 111 1.36 -2.51 18.04
N VAL A 112 2.09 -2.57 16.92
CA VAL A 112 3.56 -2.48 16.90
C VAL A 112 4.06 -1.21 17.56
N HIS A 113 3.29 -0.12 17.49
CA HIS A 113 3.68 1.15 18.06
C HIS A 113 3.69 1.19 19.59
N GLU A 114 2.81 0.41 20.21
CA GLU A 114 2.74 0.30 21.67
C GLU A 114 3.79 -0.70 22.19
N GLU A 115 4.00 -1.80 21.45
CA GLU A 115 4.96 -2.84 21.84
C GLU A 115 6.42 -2.38 21.69
N HIS A 116 6.72 -1.59 20.65
CA HIS A 116 8.06 -1.07 20.38
C HIS A 116 8.12 0.45 20.33
N PRO A 117 8.01 1.16 21.48
CA PRO A 117 8.09 2.62 21.51
C PRO A 117 9.41 3.17 20.95
N HIS A 118 10.51 2.43 21.14
CA HIS A 118 11.84 2.78 20.65
C HIS A 118 12.01 2.61 19.11
N LEU A 119 11.15 1.80 18.49
CA LEU A 119 11.05 1.62 17.03
C LEU A 119 9.88 2.42 16.44
N THR A 120 9.24 3.25 17.24
CA THR A 120 8.18 4.15 16.82
C THR A 120 8.72 5.57 16.74
N PRO A 121 8.56 6.27 15.60
CA PRO A 121 9.00 7.64 15.48
C PRO A 121 8.15 8.55 16.38
N ALA A 122 8.78 9.56 16.98
CA ALA A 122 8.06 10.64 17.64
C ALA A 122 7.23 11.42 16.61
N ASP A 123 6.09 12.00 17.00
CA ASP A 123 5.13 12.66 16.10
C ASP A 123 5.63 13.96 15.42
N THR A 124 6.91 14.29 15.55
CA THR A 124 7.56 15.47 14.95
C THR A 124 7.59 15.46 13.41
N TRP A 125 7.23 14.35 12.79
CA TRP A 125 7.14 14.22 11.33
C TRP A 125 5.83 14.76 10.73
N ARG A 126 4.76 14.97 11.53
CA ARG A 126 3.45 15.31 10.97
C ARG A 126 3.44 16.62 10.20
N ASP A 127 4.19 17.61 10.67
CA ASP A 127 4.17 18.96 10.09
C ASP A 127 5.01 19.08 8.81
N VAL A 128 5.86 18.09 8.50
CA VAL A 128 6.68 18.12 7.27
C VAL A 128 5.86 17.85 6.00
N PHE A 129 4.68 17.27 6.14
CA PHE A 129 3.74 16.96 5.06
C PHE A 129 2.65 18.04 4.88
N LYS A 130 2.59 19.04 5.76
CA LYS A 130 1.59 20.13 5.69
C LYS A 130 2.16 21.36 4.99
N ASP A 131 1.31 22.08 4.27
CA ASP A 131 1.61 23.44 3.84
C ASP A 131 1.64 24.37 5.06
N CYS A 132 2.80 24.97 5.34
CA CYS A 132 2.94 25.95 6.42
C CYS A 132 2.34 27.29 5.98
N PRO A 133 1.37 27.88 6.71
CA PRO A 133 1.05 29.29 6.53
C PRO A 133 2.25 30.10 7.02
N THR A 134 2.96 30.75 6.08
CA THR A 134 3.92 31.84 6.27
C THR A 134 4.53 32.00 7.67
N GLY A 135 5.81 31.62 7.82
CA GLY A 135 6.70 32.30 8.78
C GLY A 135 6.96 31.63 10.13
N ALA A 136 7.21 30.33 10.17
CA ALA A 136 7.94 29.72 11.28
C ALA A 136 8.92 28.65 10.78
N ALA A 137 10.06 29.09 10.24
CA ALA A 137 11.22 28.22 10.07
C ALA A 137 11.81 27.95 11.47
N GLY A 138 11.22 27.01 12.20
CA GLY A 138 11.83 26.42 13.37
C GLY A 138 13.01 25.56 12.90
N THR A 139 14.23 25.95 13.27
CA THR A 139 15.47 25.19 13.09
C THR A 139 15.50 23.98 14.03
N SER A 140 14.54 23.07 13.92
CA SER A 140 14.64 21.74 14.52
C SER A 140 15.31 20.85 13.48
N GLU A 141 16.45 20.24 13.82
CA GLU A 141 17.05 19.22 12.97
C GLU A 141 16.00 18.14 12.68
N LEU A 142 15.76 17.89 11.39
CA LEU A 142 14.86 16.82 10.98
C LEU A 142 15.45 15.47 11.43
N PRO A 143 14.61 14.53 11.90
CA PRO A 143 15.06 13.19 12.23
C PRO A 143 15.89 12.55 11.10
N THR A 144 16.94 11.81 11.45
CA THR A 144 17.93 11.29 10.49
C THR A 144 17.36 10.28 9.50
N PHE A 145 16.22 9.65 9.80
CA PHE A 145 15.50 8.78 8.87
C PHE A 145 14.93 9.52 7.65
N PHE A 146 14.79 10.86 7.70
CA PHE A 146 14.46 11.67 6.52
C PHE A 146 15.57 11.67 5.47
N ASN A 147 16.73 11.08 5.75
CA ASN A 147 17.75 10.81 4.72
C ASN A 147 17.28 9.76 3.71
N TYR A 148 16.30 8.92 4.05
CA TYR A 148 15.85 7.81 3.22
C TYR A 148 14.55 8.05 2.44
N PHE A 149 13.82 9.14 2.70
CA PHE A 149 12.66 9.54 1.89
C PHE A 149 12.41 11.06 1.92
N SER A 150 11.81 11.60 0.86
CA SER A 150 11.51 13.02 0.72
C SER A 150 10.01 13.25 0.93
N PRO A 151 9.58 13.98 1.98
CA PRO A 151 8.16 14.28 2.15
C PRO A 151 7.69 15.25 1.05
N SER A 152 6.57 14.94 0.41
CA SER A 152 5.88 15.88 -0.48
C SER A 152 4.84 16.68 0.30
N ARG A 153 4.75 17.96 -0.03
CA ARG A 153 3.64 18.85 0.39
C ARG A 153 2.48 18.84 -0.61
N THR A 154 2.68 18.23 -1.77
CA THR A 154 1.66 18.07 -2.78
C THR A 154 0.89 16.79 -2.50
N VAL A 155 -0.44 16.86 -2.60
CA VAL A 155 -1.32 15.68 -2.46
C VAL A 155 -0.98 14.61 -3.49
N ALA A 156 -1.09 13.35 -3.09
CA ALA A 156 -0.47 12.25 -3.83
C ALA A 156 -0.93 12.12 -5.29
N HIS A 157 -2.23 12.30 -5.59
CA HIS A 157 -2.73 12.25 -6.97
C HIS A 157 -2.11 13.31 -7.89
N ARG A 158 -1.81 14.51 -7.36
CA ARG A 158 -1.13 15.58 -8.11
C ARG A 158 0.36 15.31 -8.26
N GLU A 159 0.97 14.71 -7.25
CA GLU A 159 2.38 14.33 -7.31
C GLU A 159 2.60 13.20 -8.35
N ILE A 160 1.66 12.25 -8.46
CA ILE A 160 1.62 11.27 -9.54
C ILE A 160 1.59 11.97 -10.92
N LEU A 161 0.66 12.91 -11.11
CA LEU A 161 0.56 13.65 -12.38
C LEU A 161 1.82 14.46 -12.69
N ARG A 162 2.41 15.10 -11.68
CA ARG A 162 3.67 15.84 -11.81
C ARG A 162 4.79 14.93 -12.33
N MET A 163 4.99 13.78 -11.70
CA MET A 163 6.00 12.81 -12.12
C MET A 163 5.75 12.27 -13.53
N LEU A 164 4.50 11.89 -13.86
CA LEU A 164 4.15 11.40 -15.19
C LEU A 164 4.35 12.45 -16.28
N ARG A 165 4.21 13.74 -15.95
CA ARG A 165 4.44 14.87 -16.87
C ARG A 165 5.93 15.12 -17.11
N GLU A 166 6.73 15.07 -16.06
CA GLU A 166 8.18 15.35 -16.10
C GLU A 166 8.99 14.20 -16.72
N GLU A 167 8.55 12.96 -16.54
CA GLU A 167 9.24 11.79 -17.08
C GLU A 167 8.76 11.46 -18.51
N PRO A 168 9.61 10.84 -19.35
CA PRO A 168 9.18 10.33 -20.64
C PRO A 168 8.00 9.35 -20.49
N ALA A 169 7.05 9.39 -21.41
CA ALA A 169 5.93 8.45 -21.40
C ALA A 169 6.43 7.00 -21.42
N ASP A 170 5.64 6.09 -20.85
CA ASP A 170 5.93 4.65 -20.79
C ASP A 170 7.18 4.24 -19.97
N THR A 171 7.63 5.10 -19.06
CA THR A 171 8.78 4.81 -18.18
C THR A 171 8.40 4.45 -16.74
N ILE A 172 7.33 5.05 -16.20
CA ILE A 172 6.84 4.80 -14.84
C ILE A 172 5.76 3.72 -14.85
N THR A 173 5.90 2.71 -13.98
CA THR A 173 4.80 1.78 -13.65
C THR A 173 4.19 2.18 -12.31
N ILE A 174 2.88 2.24 -12.20
CA ILE A 174 2.20 2.44 -10.91
C ILE A 174 1.80 1.07 -10.38
N VAL A 175 2.21 0.74 -9.17
CA VAL A 175 1.83 -0.48 -8.44
C VAL A 175 0.87 -0.07 -7.33
N ALA A 176 -0.42 -0.29 -7.52
CA ALA A 176 -1.45 0.03 -6.55
C ALA A 176 -1.82 -1.21 -5.75
N ILE A 177 -1.58 -1.15 -4.44
CA ILE A 177 -1.82 -2.23 -3.48
C ILE A 177 -2.81 -1.86 -2.38
N GLY A 178 -3.41 -0.66 -2.47
CA GLY A 178 -4.55 -0.23 -1.66
C GLY A 178 -5.76 0.22 -2.50
N PRO A 179 -6.73 0.92 -1.90
CA PRO A 179 -7.87 1.49 -2.61
C PRO A 179 -7.44 2.45 -3.73
N LEU A 180 -8.10 2.38 -4.89
CA LEU A 180 -7.67 3.09 -6.10
C LEU A 180 -8.03 4.60 -6.13
N THR A 181 -8.37 5.19 -4.98
CA THR A 181 -8.88 6.55 -4.85
C THR A 181 -7.90 7.59 -5.39
N ASN A 182 -6.62 7.51 -5.02
CA ASN A 182 -5.58 8.42 -5.53
C ASN A 182 -5.46 8.36 -7.06
N LEU A 183 -5.53 7.15 -7.64
CA LEU A 183 -5.44 6.95 -9.08
C LEU A 183 -6.68 7.48 -9.79
N ALA A 184 -7.88 7.27 -9.23
CA ALA A 184 -9.11 7.83 -9.78
C ALA A 184 -9.13 9.36 -9.74
N LEU A 185 -8.61 9.97 -8.67
CA LEU A 185 -8.45 11.42 -8.56
C LEU A 185 -7.45 11.94 -9.61
N ALA A 186 -6.29 11.28 -9.76
CA ALA A 186 -5.27 11.66 -10.75
C ALA A 186 -5.83 11.57 -12.17
N ALA A 187 -6.44 10.44 -12.49
CA ALA A 187 -7.07 10.21 -13.78
C ALA A 187 -8.22 11.18 -14.07
N SER A 188 -8.98 11.59 -13.06
CA SER A 188 -10.08 12.54 -13.24
C SER A 188 -9.58 13.97 -13.41
N GLU A 189 -8.47 14.36 -12.77
CA GLU A 189 -7.91 15.70 -12.87
C GLU A 189 -7.23 15.94 -14.23
N ASP A 190 -6.41 14.98 -14.70
CA ASP A 190 -5.71 15.07 -15.98
C ASP A 190 -5.58 13.66 -16.62
N PRO A 191 -6.63 13.18 -17.33
CA PRO A 191 -6.66 11.84 -17.90
C PRO A 191 -5.52 11.58 -18.89
N GLU A 192 -5.14 12.58 -19.70
CA GLU A 192 -4.09 12.45 -20.72
C GLU A 192 -2.71 12.32 -20.08
N THR A 193 -2.42 13.12 -19.05
CA THR A 193 -1.17 12.96 -18.30
C THR A 193 -1.15 11.62 -17.55
N PHE A 194 -2.25 11.23 -16.90
CA PHE A 194 -2.34 9.94 -16.20
C PHE A 194 -2.08 8.76 -17.16
N LEU A 195 -2.64 8.84 -18.37
CA LEU A 195 -2.46 7.81 -19.38
C LEU A 195 -1.02 7.67 -19.84
N ARG A 196 -0.08 8.60 -19.59
CA ARG A 196 1.36 8.46 -19.92
C ARG A 196 2.07 7.36 -19.15
N VAL A 197 1.45 6.82 -18.10
CA VAL A 197 1.95 5.66 -17.33
C VAL A 197 2.22 4.47 -18.25
N LYS A 198 3.32 3.74 -18.01
CA LYS A 198 3.66 2.51 -18.73
C LYS A 198 2.59 1.44 -18.55
N GLU A 199 2.19 1.25 -17.30
CA GLU A 199 1.23 0.26 -16.85
C GLU A 199 0.79 0.59 -15.42
N VAL A 200 -0.46 0.25 -15.09
CA VAL A 200 -0.95 0.20 -13.71
C VAL A 200 -1.10 -1.27 -13.33
N VAL A 201 -0.36 -1.70 -12.31
CA VAL A 201 -0.47 -3.03 -11.70
C VAL A 201 -1.32 -2.90 -10.45
N VAL A 202 -2.45 -3.61 -10.39
CA VAL A 202 -3.41 -3.50 -9.30
C VAL A 202 -3.49 -4.80 -8.52
N MET A 203 -3.18 -4.78 -7.22
CA MET A 203 -3.63 -5.82 -6.31
C MET A 203 -5.07 -5.50 -5.91
N GLY A 204 -6.01 -6.31 -6.40
CA GLY A 204 -7.42 -6.13 -6.11
C GLY A 204 -8.33 -7.00 -6.96
N GLY A 205 -9.55 -7.19 -6.49
CA GLY A 205 -10.57 -7.99 -7.15
C GLY A 205 -10.51 -9.50 -6.86
N ALA A 206 -11.63 -10.17 -7.14
CA ALA A 206 -11.79 -11.62 -7.09
C ALA A 206 -12.57 -12.03 -8.35
N VAL A 207 -11.95 -12.82 -9.24
CA VAL A 207 -12.51 -13.11 -10.57
C VAL A 207 -13.26 -14.44 -10.56
N ASN A 208 -12.57 -15.53 -10.26
CA ASN A 208 -13.14 -16.89 -10.21
C ASN A 208 -13.13 -17.49 -8.80
N VAL A 209 -12.76 -16.69 -7.80
CA VAL A 209 -12.74 -17.06 -6.38
C VAL A 209 -13.70 -16.19 -5.59
N ALA A 210 -14.05 -16.62 -4.39
CA ALA A 210 -14.86 -15.82 -3.48
C ALA A 210 -14.10 -14.57 -3.04
N GLY A 211 -14.85 -13.50 -2.78
CA GLY A 211 -14.32 -12.30 -2.14
C GLY A 211 -13.86 -12.54 -0.71
N ASN A 212 -13.07 -11.59 -0.19
CA ASN A 212 -12.50 -11.64 1.16
C ASN A 212 -13.18 -10.67 2.14
N ILE A 213 -14.04 -9.76 1.67
CA ILE A 213 -14.84 -8.83 2.49
C ILE A 213 -16.34 -9.11 2.36
N THR A 214 -16.81 -9.36 1.13
CA THR A 214 -18.14 -9.92 0.86
C THR A 214 -17.97 -11.22 0.07
N PRO A 215 -19.03 -12.03 -0.15
CA PRO A 215 -18.91 -13.24 -0.97
C PRO A 215 -18.34 -13.01 -2.37
N CYS A 216 -18.47 -11.79 -2.93
CA CYS A 216 -18.07 -11.47 -4.30
C CYS A 216 -17.06 -10.32 -4.40
N ALA A 217 -16.74 -9.63 -3.30
CA ALA A 217 -15.85 -8.47 -3.33
C ALA A 217 -14.54 -8.74 -2.59
N GLU A 218 -13.45 -8.29 -3.21
CA GLU A 218 -12.15 -8.13 -2.59
C GLU A 218 -12.07 -6.74 -1.93
N PHE A 219 -11.35 -6.65 -0.81
CA PHE A 219 -11.26 -5.48 0.06
C PHE A 219 -10.88 -4.18 -0.64
N ASN A 220 -9.77 -4.11 -1.39
CA ASN A 220 -9.31 -2.86 -2.02
C ASN A 220 -10.34 -2.33 -3.02
N CYS A 221 -10.89 -3.21 -3.86
CA CYS A 221 -11.97 -2.85 -4.77
C CYS A 221 -13.26 -2.47 -4.04
N TYR A 222 -13.55 -3.06 -2.88
CA TYR A 222 -14.74 -2.75 -2.09
C TYR A 222 -14.62 -1.42 -1.32
N ALA A 223 -13.42 -1.13 -0.80
CA ALA A 223 -13.09 0.06 -0.04
C ALA A 223 -13.30 1.34 -0.86
N ASP A 224 -13.11 1.29 -2.18
CA ASP A 224 -13.57 2.32 -3.10
C ASP A 224 -14.00 1.74 -4.45
N ALA A 225 -15.21 1.18 -4.49
CA ALA A 225 -15.78 0.58 -5.70
C ALA A 225 -15.93 1.59 -6.85
N VAL A 226 -16.15 2.87 -6.54
CA VAL A 226 -16.28 3.92 -7.54
C VAL A 226 -14.91 4.23 -8.14
N ALA A 227 -13.88 4.44 -7.31
CA ALA A 227 -12.53 4.64 -7.81
C ALA A 227 -12.05 3.45 -8.64
N ALA A 228 -12.30 2.21 -8.19
CA ALA A 228 -11.95 1.01 -8.94
C ALA A 228 -12.64 0.97 -10.30
N ALA A 229 -13.95 1.22 -10.35
CA ALA A 229 -14.69 1.29 -11.61
C ALA A 229 -14.15 2.39 -12.54
N ARG A 230 -13.81 3.56 -12.01
CA ARG A 230 -13.26 4.68 -12.78
C ARG A 230 -11.89 4.37 -13.36
N VAL A 231 -11.01 3.70 -12.63
CA VAL A 231 -9.69 3.31 -13.15
C VAL A 231 -9.83 2.19 -14.17
N PHE A 232 -10.65 1.17 -13.90
CA PHE A 232 -10.87 0.05 -14.83
C PHE A 232 -11.55 0.49 -16.12
N ALA A 233 -12.44 1.49 -16.08
CA ALA A 233 -13.08 2.02 -17.28
C ALA A 233 -12.09 2.60 -18.30
N LEU A 234 -10.92 3.09 -17.86
CA LEU A 234 -9.88 3.59 -18.78
C LEU A 234 -9.22 2.49 -19.62
N THR A 235 -9.45 1.22 -19.30
CA THR A 235 -9.02 0.09 -20.14
C THR A 235 -9.91 -0.08 -21.37
N SER A 236 -11.06 0.60 -21.43
CA SER A 236 -12.00 0.60 -22.56
C SER A 236 -11.70 1.75 -23.53
N PRO A 237 -11.88 1.59 -24.86
CA PRO A 237 -11.78 2.71 -25.79
C PRO A 237 -12.89 3.76 -25.55
N THR A 238 -13.95 3.36 -24.86
CA THR A 238 -15.08 4.23 -24.49
C THR A 238 -15.37 4.07 -22.99
N PRO A 239 -14.62 4.76 -22.09
CA PRO A 239 -14.74 4.54 -20.64
C PRO A 239 -16.18 4.63 -20.11
N ALA A 240 -16.99 5.56 -20.64
CA ALA A 240 -18.40 5.70 -20.27
C ALA A 240 -19.25 4.43 -20.50
N SER A 241 -18.86 3.56 -21.42
CA SER A 241 -19.58 2.30 -21.72
C SER A 241 -19.37 1.19 -20.68
N THR A 242 -18.29 1.28 -19.90
CA THR A 242 -17.92 0.29 -18.87
C THR A 242 -18.10 0.80 -17.46
N MET A 243 -18.40 2.10 -17.29
CA MET A 243 -18.75 2.68 -16.00
C MET A 243 -20.09 2.09 -15.51
N PRO A 244 -20.19 1.62 -14.26
CA PRO A 244 -21.46 1.22 -13.67
C PRO A 244 -22.39 2.44 -13.59
N PRO A 245 -23.73 2.23 -13.63
CA PRO A 245 -24.68 3.32 -13.43
C PRO A 245 -24.47 3.93 -12.05
N VAL A 246 -24.05 5.21 -12.02
CA VAL A 246 -23.87 5.96 -10.77
C VAL A 246 -25.20 6.60 -10.38
N PRO A 247 -25.69 6.43 -9.14
CA PRO A 247 -26.87 7.14 -8.68
C PRO A 247 -26.69 8.66 -8.83
N MET A 248 -27.72 9.38 -9.30
CA MET A 248 -27.62 10.82 -9.61
C MET A 248 -27.16 11.71 -8.43
N HIS A 249 -27.23 11.21 -7.20
CA HIS A 249 -26.85 11.92 -5.98
C HIS A 249 -25.45 11.55 -5.45
N MET A 250 -24.76 10.61 -6.10
CA MET A 250 -23.44 10.12 -5.64
C MET A 250 -22.28 10.62 -6.50
N THR A 251 -22.49 10.94 -7.79
CA THR A 251 -21.39 11.34 -8.69
C THR A 251 -20.66 12.61 -8.22
N SER A 252 -19.42 12.47 -7.73
CA SER A 252 -18.58 13.60 -7.30
C SER A 252 -17.56 14.04 -8.36
N LEU A 253 -17.11 13.13 -9.22
CA LEU A 253 -16.10 13.40 -10.25
C LEU A 253 -16.69 13.50 -11.67
N PRO A 254 -16.20 14.42 -12.52
CA PRO A 254 -16.70 14.61 -13.89
C PRO A 254 -16.53 13.35 -14.75
N ALA A 255 -17.36 13.20 -15.78
CA ALA A 255 -17.19 12.12 -16.75
C ALA A 255 -15.86 12.28 -17.53
N TYR A 256 -15.25 11.15 -17.92
CA TYR A 256 -14.07 11.20 -18.80
C TYR A 256 -14.42 11.74 -20.19
N PRO A 257 -13.48 12.40 -20.89
CA PRO A 257 -13.65 12.80 -22.28
C PRO A 257 -13.99 11.62 -23.20
N ALA A 258 -14.75 11.88 -24.26
CA ALA A 258 -15.17 10.86 -25.22
C ALA A 258 -14.00 10.32 -26.08
N GLY A 259 -12.94 11.11 -26.25
CA GLY A 259 -11.74 10.71 -26.98
C GLY A 259 -10.51 10.89 -26.11
N LEU A 260 -9.94 9.77 -25.67
CA LEU A 260 -8.64 9.71 -24.98
C LEU A 260 -7.57 9.25 -25.98
N SER A 261 -6.33 9.71 -25.80
CA SER A 261 -5.22 9.37 -26.71
C SER A 261 -4.89 7.89 -26.75
N ARG A 262 -5.14 7.15 -25.66
CA ARG A 262 -4.93 5.71 -25.55
C ARG A 262 -5.75 5.09 -24.41
N GLN A 263 -5.83 3.76 -24.43
CA GLN A 263 -6.35 2.98 -23.30
C GLN A 263 -5.28 2.79 -22.24
N LEU A 264 -5.71 2.68 -20.99
CA LEU A 264 -4.83 2.31 -19.89
C LEU A 264 -4.41 0.84 -20.03
N LYS A 265 -3.10 0.59 -20.04
CA LYS A 265 -2.58 -0.76 -19.80
C LYS A 265 -2.69 -1.07 -18.31
N LEU A 266 -3.53 -2.03 -17.95
CA LEU A 266 -3.75 -2.45 -16.58
C LEU A 266 -3.54 -3.95 -16.43
N SER A 267 -2.75 -4.33 -15.43
CA SER A 267 -2.56 -5.73 -15.01
C SER A 267 -3.20 -5.95 -13.64
N LEU A 268 -4.18 -6.85 -13.59
CA LEU A 268 -4.86 -7.19 -12.35
C LEU A 268 -4.18 -8.38 -11.67
N PHE A 269 -3.91 -8.26 -10.38
CA PHE A 269 -3.45 -9.31 -9.47
C PHE A 269 -4.56 -9.60 -8.45
N PRO A 270 -5.65 -10.29 -8.88
CA PRO A 270 -6.77 -10.60 -8.00
C PRO A 270 -6.41 -11.71 -7.00
N LEU A 271 -7.33 -11.99 -6.08
CA LEU A 271 -7.21 -13.09 -5.12
C LEU A 271 -6.92 -14.44 -5.79
N ASP A 272 -7.42 -14.65 -7.01
CA ASP A 272 -7.12 -15.84 -7.82
C ASP A 272 -5.60 -16.10 -7.97
N ILE A 273 -4.82 -15.02 -8.09
CA ILE A 273 -3.37 -15.07 -8.32
C ILE A 273 -2.62 -14.97 -6.99
N THR A 274 -3.09 -14.15 -6.06
CA THR A 274 -2.33 -13.86 -4.83
C THR A 274 -2.51 -14.93 -3.75
N THR A 275 -3.69 -15.55 -3.62
CA THR A 275 -3.96 -16.57 -2.59
C THR A 275 -3.06 -17.82 -2.66
N PRO A 276 -2.60 -18.31 -3.82
CA PRO A 276 -1.63 -19.41 -3.88
C PRO A 276 -0.23 -19.08 -3.33
N HIS A 277 0.14 -17.80 -3.19
CA HIS A 277 1.49 -17.36 -2.82
C HIS A 277 1.59 -17.06 -1.33
N GLU A 278 1.71 -18.10 -0.52
CA GLU A 278 1.64 -17.99 0.95
C GLU A 278 3.01 -18.10 1.62
N LEU A 279 3.29 -17.19 2.56
CA LEU A 279 4.40 -17.30 3.50
C LEU A 279 4.03 -18.32 4.58
N ARG A 280 4.89 -19.33 4.79
CA ARG A 280 4.64 -20.35 5.82
C ARG A 280 5.25 -19.96 7.16
N ARG A 281 4.48 -20.10 8.24
CA ARG A 281 4.91 -19.81 9.62
C ARG A 281 6.24 -20.49 9.95
N PHE A 282 6.38 -21.78 9.62
CA PHE A 282 7.60 -22.54 9.91
C PHE A 282 8.86 -21.89 9.33
N TYR A 283 8.88 -21.61 8.02
CA TYR A 283 10.04 -20.98 7.38
C TYR A 283 10.28 -19.58 7.93
N TYR A 284 9.21 -18.80 8.12
CA TYR A 284 9.32 -17.47 8.71
C TYR A 284 9.97 -17.51 10.11
N THR A 285 9.47 -18.34 11.02
CA THR A 285 9.97 -18.44 12.39
C THR A 285 11.42 -18.93 12.42
N GLN A 286 11.79 -19.88 11.55
CA GLN A 286 13.17 -20.36 11.46
C GLN A 286 14.14 -19.24 11.04
N GLU A 287 13.82 -18.51 9.97
CA GLU A 287 14.67 -17.41 9.47
C GLU A 287 14.73 -16.24 10.47
N MET A 288 13.62 -15.88 11.10
CA MET A 288 13.58 -14.77 12.05
C MET A 288 14.33 -15.05 13.36
N LYS A 289 14.46 -16.32 13.77
CA LYS A 289 15.07 -16.69 15.05
C LYS A 289 16.46 -16.09 15.20
N THR A 290 17.36 -16.36 14.25
CA THR A 290 18.75 -15.89 14.31
C THR A 290 18.83 -14.37 14.19
N LEU A 291 18.00 -13.74 13.36
CA LEU A 291 18.01 -12.28 13.21
C LEU A 291 17.57 -11.57 14.48
N LYS A 292 16.55 -12.09 15.18
CA LYS A 292 16.10 -11.54 16.47
C LYS A 292 17.13 -11.75 17.57
N GLU A 293 17.70 -12.95 17.68
CA GLU A 293 18.76 -13.27 18.65
C GLU A 293 20.02 -12.41 18.46
N THR A 294 20.31 -12.01 17.22
CA THR A 294 21.43 -11.13 16.89
C THR A 294 21.09 -9.63 16.95
N GLY A 295 19.86 -9.29 17.33
CA GLY A 295 19.44 -7.92 17.62
C GLY A 295 19.03 -7.08 16.42
N SER A 296 18.60 -7.68 15.31
CA SER A 296 18.08 -6.95 14.14
C SER A 296 16.82 -6.13 14.50
N PRO A 297 16.85 -4.79 14.40
CA PRO A 297 15.67 -3.96 14.63
C PRO A 297 14.54 -4.28 13.67
N LEU A 298 14.84 -4.55 12.39
CA LEU A 298 13.81 -4.89 11.41
C LEU A 298 13.15 -6.22 11.75
N ALA A 299 13.92 -7.26 12.11
CA ALA A 299 13.36 -8.56 12.45
C ALA A 299 12.48 -8.50 13.70
N GLN A 300 12.86 -7.71 14.72
CA GLN A 300 12.02 -7.50 15.91
C GLN A 300 10.72 -6.78 15.56
N TRP A 301 10.81 -5.75 14.72
CA TRP A 301 9.65 -4.97 14.28
C TRP A 301 8.69 -5.83 13.44
N THR A 302 9.18 -6.55 12.43
CA THR A 302 8.35 -7.38 11.54
C THR A 302 7.72 -8.57 12.27
N ASP A 303 8.44 -9.17 13.22
CA ASP A 303 7.95 -10.32 13.99
C ASP A 303 6.72 -10.00 14.84
N THR A 304 6.60 -8.75 15.29
CA THR A 304 5.48 -8.28 16.09
C THR A 304 4.17 -8.44 15.33
N PHE A 305 4.11 -7.89 14.11
CA PHE A 305 2.89 -7.95 13.34
C PHE A 305 2.71 -9.28 12.60
N LEU A 306 3.78 -9.90 12.07
CA LEU A 306 3.63 -11.17 11.36
C LEU A 306 3.27 -12.34 12.28
N SER A 307 3.87 -12.45 13.46
CA SER A 307 3.49 -13.52 14.40
C SER A 307 2.02 -13.41 14.80
N ARG A 308 1.54 -12.19 15.08
CA ARG A 308 0.14 -11.92 15.41
C ARG A 308 -0.79 -12.18 14.22
N THR A 309 -0.38 -11.86 12.99
CA THR A 309 -1.16 -12.21 11.79
C THR A 309 -1.27 -13.72 11.62
N PHE A 310 -0.19 -14.49 11.85
CA PHE A 310 -0.29 -15.95 11.82
C PHE A 310 -1.27 -16.47 12.89
N ASP A 311 -1.19 -15.95 14.12
CA ASP A 311 -2.09 -16.35 15.21
C ASP A 311 -3.55 -16.02 14.90
N LYS A 312 -3.79 -14.86 14.27
CA LYS A 312 -5.12 -14.45 13.80
C LYS A 312 -5.66 -15.41 12.75
N ILE A 313 -4.87 -15.79 11.76
CA ILE A 313 -5.25 -16.76 10.74
C ILE A 313 -5.60 -18.12 11.38
N ASP A 314 -4.76 -18.59 12.30
CA ASP A 314 -5.00 -19.86 12.99
C ASP A 314 -6.31 -19.83 13.80
N SER A 315 -6.62 -18.70 14.44
CA SER A 315 -7.88 -18.51 15.17
C SER A 315 -9.12 -18.58 14.27
N MET A 316 -8.99 -18.16 13.00
CA MET A 316 -10.09 -18.16 12.02
C MET A 316 -10.32 -19.53 11.39
N LEU A 317 -9.27 -20.35 11.23
CA LEU A 317 -9.34 -21.65 10.55
C LEU A 317 -9.75 -22.82 11.48
N GLY A 318 -9.57 -22.66 12.80
CA GLY A 318 -9.92 -23.66 13.81
C GLY A 318 -9.02 -24.91 13.83
N ASP A 319 -9.14 -25.72 14.88
CA ASP A 319 -8.21 -26.82 15.18
C ASP A 319 -8.20 -27.97 14.15
N GLY A 320 -9.29 -28.14 13.39
CA GLY A 320 -9.47 -29.24 12.43
C GLY A 320 -8.68 -29.13 11.13
N ARG A 321 -8.06 -27.97 10.82
CA ARG A 321 -7.17 -27.78 9.66
C ARG A 321 -5.70 -27.54 10.04
N ARG A 322 -5.36 -27.61 11.34
CA ARG A 322 -4.00 -27.39 11.85
C ARG A 322 -2.95 -28.33 11.24
N SER A 323 -3.33 -29.50 10.72
CA SER A 323 -2.39 -30.43 10.06
C SER A 323 -2.09 -30.10 8.59
N ARG A 324 -2.79 -29.13 7.96
CA ARG A 324 -2.64 -28.81 6.52
C ARG A 324 -2.58 -27.32 6.14
N SER A 325 -2.70 -26.37 7.08
CA SER A 325 -2.60 -24.94 6.74
C SER A 325 -1.82 -24.11 7.77
N GLN A 326 -0.50 -24.03 7.58
CA GLN A 326 0.37 -22.99 8.14
C GLN A 326 0.69 -21.98 7.03
N ARG A 327 -0.28 -21.16 6.64
CA ARG A 327 -0.22 -20.38 5.40
C ARG A 327 -0.66 -18.93 5.63
N MET A 328 0.14 -17.96 5.21
CA MET A 328 -0.19 -16.52 5.25
C MET A 328 -0.04 -15.92 3.85
N LEU A 329 -1.18 -15.73 3.18
CA LEU A 329 -1.59 -14.62 2.30
C LEU A 329 -2.79 -15.11 1.47
N GLY A 330 -3.91 -14.38 1.51
CA GLY A 330 -5.07 -14.62 0.65
C GLY A 330 -6.29 -15.37 1.23
N LEU A 331 -6.45 -15.46 2.55
CA LEU A 331 -7.69 -15.98 3.15
C LEU A 331 -8.14 -15.13 4.35
N LYS A 332 -9.10 -14.22 4.12
CA LYS A 332 -10.01 -13.72 5.18
C LYS A 332 -11.32 -14.55 5.14
N PRO A 333 -11.97 -14.81 6.28
CA PRO A 333 -13.09 -15.74 6.39
C PRO A 333 -14.39 -15.18 5.78
N ARG A 334 -15.24 -16.09 5.29
CA ARG A 334 -16.64 -15.79 4.93
C ARG A 334 -17.36 -15.18 6.13
N VAL A 335 -17.93 -13.98 5.95
CA VAL A 335 -18.95 -13.44 6.87
C VAL A 335 -20.16 -14.37 6.82
N SER A 336 -20.42 -15.11 7.91
CA SER A 336 -21.63 -15.93 8.03
C SER A 336 -22.82 -15.01 8.26
N GLY A 337 -23.47 -14.57 7.17
CA GLY A 337 -24.80 -13.97 7.26
C GLY A 337 -25.80 -15.00 7.77
N ARG A 338 -26.39 -14.75 8.94
CA ARG A 338 -27.61 -15.45 9.36
C ARG A 338 -28.74 -15.03 8.43
N GLY A 339 -28.89 -15.74 7.32
CA GLY A 339 -30.12 -15.74 6.54
C GLY A 339 -31.18 -16.51 7.31
N GLY A 340 -32.03 -15.79 8.05
CA GLY A 340 -33.31 -16.33 8.47
C GLY A 340 -34.16 -16.54 7.23
N CYS A 341 -34.47 -17.80 6.91
CA CYS A 341 -35.58 -18.12 6.02
C CYS A 341 -36.85 -17.49 6.59
N ILE A 342 -37.50 -16.63 5.80
CA ILE A 342 -38.94 -16.42 5.90
C ILE A 342 -39.51 -16.91 4.58
N SER A 343 -40.45 -17.83 4.74
CA SER A 343 -41.35 -18.44 3.76
C SER A 343 -41.99 -17.48 2.79
#